data_AF-A0A4U5JLA1-F1
#
_entry.id   AF-A0A4U5JLA1-F1
#
_cell.length_a   1.000
_cell.length_b   1.000
_cell.length_c   1.000
_cell.angle_alpha   90.00
_cell.angle_beta   90.00
_cell.angle_gamma   90.00
#
_symmetry.space_group_name_H-M   'P 1'
#
loop_
_entity.id
_entity.type
_entity.pdbx_description
1 polymer ?
#
loop_
_entity_poly.entity_id
_entity_poly.type
_entity_poly.pdbx_seq_one_letter_code
_entity_poly.pdbx_strand_id
1 'polypeptide(L)'
;MSAAPAARQRIESAPNPAIGEQRRNPRPQPVLSERRTTSNERERSCGPDVAARSRPTRSSSALFVFFLEVAMANSWRRRALRSLLAFAALLALVVAFVAMSSQRRLQRDYALKIEVGAPDPALAEQGRHLARSRGCMDCHGGDLAGKIVLDEMPFGRIVGDNLTRMPPGHENASVHERMFRALRHGVDLDSRPLLMMPSQEYAHFSAREIEAISAYVSTLKPIDHGLPQSALGPLGRALLAFGKLDDGFVSAEKIDHDAPTMAAPPPVGTIEYGHHLARLCTGCHRADYAGGPMPHAPDKKPAANLTPHGLAGWSERDFIVAMRTGKRPDGTGIDGSVMPWRAVGTADDEELKSLWMFLRSLPPVERSTNAKL
;
A
#
# COMPACT_ATOMS: atom_id res chain seq x y z
N MET A 1 -52.18 -10.62 -28.22
CA MET A 1 -51.61 -11.45 -29.30
C MET A 1 -50.40 -10.71 -29.87
N SER A 2 -49.18 -11.19 -30.00
CA SER A 2 -48.44 -12.31 -29.44
C SER A 2 -46.98 -11.83 -29.52
N ALA A 3 -46.27 -11.80 -28.39
CA ALA A 3 -44.85 -11.45 -28.33
C ALA A 3 -44.01 -12.68 -28.67
N ALA A 4 -43.08 -12.54 -29.61
CA ALA A 4 -42.08 -13.56 -29.94
C ALA A 4 -40.87 -13.48 -28.98
N PRO A 5 -40.30 -14.61 -28.51
CA PRO A 5 -39.15 -14.58 -27.61
C PRO A 5 -37.82 -14.63 -28.37
N ALA A 6 -36.89 -13.76 -27.98
CA ALA A 6 -35.51 -13.78 -28.44
C ALA A 6 -34.72 -14.92 -27.77
N ALA A 7 -34.01 -15.68 -28.60
CA ALA A 7 -33.20 -16.83 -28.23
C ALA A 7 -31.99 -16.44 -27.36
N ARG A 8 -31.81 -17.16 -26.25
CA ARG A 8 -30.59 -17.13 -25.41
C ARG A 8 -29.51 -17.97 -26.08
N GLN A 9 -28.44 -17.35 -26.56
CA GLN A 9 -27.21 -18.07 -26.88
C GLN A 9 -26.33 -18.19 -25.64
N ARG A 10 -26.11 -19.45 -25.26
CA ARG A 10 -25.20 -19.94 -24.24
C ARG A 10 -23.78 -19.89 -24.82
N ILE A 11 -22.91 -19.02 -24.30
CA ILE A 11 -21.49 -19.04 -24.65
C ILE A 11 -20.79 -20.01 -23.69
N GLU A 12 -20.27 -21.09 -24.26
CA GLU A 12 -19.44 -22.10 -23.62
C GLU A 12 -18.10 -21.50 -23.19
N SER A 13 -17.72 -21.75 -21.95
CA SER A 13 -16.42 -21.42 -21.36
C SER A 13 -15.34 -22.39 -21.85
N ALA A 14 -14.34 -21.88 -22.56
CA ALA A 14 -13.14 -22.61 -22.94
C ALA A 14 -12.14 -22.76 -21.77
N PRO A 15 -11.41 -23.89 -21.66
CA PRO A 15 -10.52 -24.18 -20.55
C PRO A 15 -9.13 -23.55 -20.71
N ASN A 16 -8.53 -23.21 -19.57
CA ASN A 16 -7.21 -22.60 -19.39
C ASN A 16 -6.08 -23.64 -19.60
N PRO A 17 -5.03 -23.38 -20.41
CA PRO A 17 -3.93 -24.32 -20.55
C PRO A 17 -2.91 -24.23 -19.41
N ALA A 18 -2.42 -25.41 -19.04
CA ALA A 18 -1.63 -25.75 -17.87
C ALA A 18 -0.22 -25.13 -17.80
N ILE A 19 0.21 -24.96 -16.55
CA ILE A 19 1.56 -24.56 -16.10
C ILE A 19 2.57 -25.67 -16.43
N GLY A 20 3.62 -25.31 -17.17
CA GLY A 20 4.76 -26.19 -17.45
C GLY A 20 5.80 -26.17 -16.33
N GLU A 21 6.02 -27.34 -15.73
CA GLU A 21 7.14 -27.66 -14.84
C GLU A 21 8.49 -27.60 -15.57
N GLN A 22 9.48 -26.91 -14.98
CA GLN A 22 10.89 -27.16 -15.27
C GLN A 22 11.74 -27.32 -14.00
N ARG A 23 11.92 -28.61 -13.68
CA ARG A 23 13.09 -29.34 -13.18
C ARG A 23 14.23 -28.59 -12.45
N ARG A 24 14.42 -29.01 -11.19
CA ARG A 24 15.68 -28.97 -10.42
C ARG A 24 16.71 -29.97 -10.99
N ASN A 25 18.00 -29.66 -10.87
CA ASN A 25 19.06 -30.67 -10.77
C ASN A 25 20.33 -30.10 -10.07
N PRO A 26 21.30 -30.91 -9.61
CA PRO A 26 21.82 -30.85 -8.25
C PRO A 26 23.33 -30.57 -8.18
N ARG A 27 23.86 -30.41 -6.96
CA ARG A 27 25.29 -30.36 -6.67
C ARG A 27 25.99 -31.70 -6.93
N PRO A 28 27.30 -31.67 -7.18
CA PRO A 28 28.17 -32.76 -6.76
C PRO A 28 29.37 -32.30 -5.91
N GLN A 29 29.71 -33.14 -4.94
CA GLN A 29 31.02 -33.40 -4.32
C GLN A 29 31.29 -34.91 -4.60
N PRO A 30 32.41 -35.56 -4.19
CA PRO A 30 33.75 -35.12 -3.76
C PRO A 30 34.87 -35.87 -4.57
N VAL A 31 36.13 -35.89 -4.11
CA VAL A 31 36.97 -37.10 -3.84
C VAL A 31 38.47 -36.76 -3.66
N LEU A 32 39.07 -37.44 -2.68
CA LEU A 32 40.47 -37.48 -2.23
C LEU A 32 41.40 -38.37 -3.11
N SER A 33 42.71 -38.11 -3.09
CA SER A 33 43.82 -39.12 -3.06
C SER A 33 45.15 -38.36 -2.85
N GLU A 34 45.98 -38.64 -1.83
CA GLU A 34 47.05 -39.68 -1.73
C GLU A 34 47.97 -39.73 -2.98
N ARG A 35 49.31 -39.84 -2.98
CA ARG A 35 50.34 -40.26 -2.02
C ARG A 35 51.75 -39.99 -2.61
N ARG A 36 52.71 -39.72 -1.71
CA ARG A 36 54.10 -40.26 -1.60
C ARG A 36 55.18 -40.20 -2.72
N THR A 37 56.37 -39.81 -2.22
CA THR A 37 57.75 -40.33 -2.43
C THR A 37 58.46 -39.95 -3.74
N THR A 38 59.78 -39.75 -3.83
CA THR A 38 60.94 -40.43 -3.22
C THR A 38 62.23 -39.55 -3.25
N SER A 39 63.11 -39.79 -2.27
CA SER A 39 64.61 -39.88 -2.31
C SER A 39 65.44 -39.07 -3.31
N ASN A 40 66.56 -38.49 -2.83
CA ASN A 40 67.88 -39.03 -3.20
C ASN A 40 69.02 -38.57 -2.26
N GLU A 41 69.93 -39.50 -2.00
CA GLU A 41 71.17 -39.42 -1.23
C GLU A 41 72.38 -39.01 -2.10
N ARG A 42 73.53 -38.80 -1.42
CA ARG A 42 74.96 -38.81 -1.84
C ARG A 42 75.65 -37.46 -1.53
N GLU A 43 76.89 -37.37 -1.04
CA GLU A 43 77.95 -38.33 -0.70
C GLU A 43 79.12 -37.57 -0.01
N ARG A 44 79.98 -38.30 0.74
CA ARG A 44 81.43 -38.04 1.05
C ARG A 44 81.80 -36.87 2.00
N SER A 45 82.92 -36.84 2.72
CA SER A 45 83.86 -37.80 3.36
C SER A 45 85.02 -36.98 3.99
N CYS A 46 85.56 -37.44 5.13
CA CYS A 46 86.92 -37.23 5.69
C CYS A 46 87.37 -35.88 6.32
N GLY A 47 87.89 -35.99 7.55
CA GLY A 47 89.19 -35.37 7.94
C GLY A 47 89.17 -34.21 8.95
N PRO A 48 89.95 -34.24 10.06
CA PRO A 48 89.82 -33.35 11.22
C PRO A 48 90.79 -32.16 11.23
N ASP A 49 90.49 -31.08 11.96
CA ASP A 49 91.43 -30.41 12.88
C ASP A 49 90.88 -29.13 13.57
N VAL A 50 91.22 -29.03 14.86
CA VAL A 50 91.68 -27.85 15.62
C VAL A 50 90.80 -26.57 15.72
N ALA A 51 90.25 -26.41 16.93
CA ALA A 51 90.22 -25.21 17.79
C ALA A 51 89.46 -23.91 17.43
N ALA A 52 88.96 -23.34 18.54
CA ALA A 52 88.75 -21.93 18.84
C ALA A 52 87.41 -21.25 18.48
N ARG A 53 86.67 -20.95 19.56
CA ARG A 53 85.93 -19.70 19.84
C ARG A 53 85.10 -19.10 18.71
N SER A 54 83.77 -19.16 18.85
CA SER A 54 82.92 -17.99 19.14
C SER A 54 81.45 -18.40 19.12
N ARG A 55 80.66 -17.88 20.06
CA ARG A 55 79.20 -18.07 20.13
C ARG A 55 78.55 -17.23 19.02
N PRO A 56 77.67 -17.78 18.16
CA PRO A 56 76.72 -16.96 17.42
C PRO A 56 75.48 -16.74 18.28
N THR A 57 75.10 -15.48 18.41
CA THR A 57 73.85 -15.01 19.01
C THR A 57 72.65 -15.57 18.24
N ARG A 58 71.86 -16.41 18.90
CA ARG A 58 70.60 -16.93 18.36
C ARG A 58 69.57 -15.81 18.38
N SER A 59 69.22 -15.35 17.18
CA SER A 59 68.15 -14.41 16.82
C SER A 59 66.96 -14.40 17.79
N SER A 60 66.73 -13.25 18.44
CA SER A 60 65.55 -12.93 19.26
C SER A 60 64.28 -12.66 18.44
N SER A 61 64.29 -12.87 17.11
CA SER A 61 63.21 -12.40 16.23
C SER A 61 62.01 -13.34 16.13
N ALA A 62 62.15 -14.63 16.46
CA ALA A 62 61.05 -15.61 16.27
C ALA A 62 60.02 -15.62 17.41
N LEU A 63 60.43 -15.35 18.65
CA LEU A 63 59.52 -15.31 19.81
C LEU A 63 58.68 -14.02 19.86
N PHE A 64 59.22 -12.90 19.37
CA PHE A 64 58.51 -11.63 19.35
C PHE A 64 57.36 -11.60 18.32
N VAL A 65 57.53 -12.28 17.18
CA VAL A 65 56.50 -12.37 16.12
C VAL A 65 55.32 -13.25 16.58
N PHE A 66 55.60 -14.37 17.27
CA PHE A 66 54.56 -15.28 17.76
C PHE A 66 53.70 -14.68 18.89
N PHE A 67 54.30 -13.90 19.80
CA PHE A 67 53.56 -13.19 20.84
C PHE A 67 52.75 -12.00 20.29
N LEU A 68 53.24 -11.31 19.26
CA LEU A 68 52.45 -10.27 18.58
C LEU A 68 51.24 -10.90 17.86
N GLU A 69 51.38 -12.02 17.16
CA GLU A 69 50.25 -12.67 16.47
C GLU A 69 49.16 -13.15 17.43
N VAL A 70 49.51 -13.75 18.57
CA VAL A 70 48.53 -14.20 19.58
C VAL A 70 47.87 -13.02 20.30
N ALA A 71 48.61 -11.95 20.61
CA ALA A 71 48.07 -10.74 21.22
C ALA A 71 47.22 -9.89 20.24
N MET A 72 47.62 -9.83 18.97
CA MET A 72 46.85 -9.24 17.88
C MET A 72 45.57 -10.04 17.61
N ALA A 73 45.62 -11.38 17.63
CA ALA A 73 44.44 -12.24 17.52
C ALA A 73 43.44 -12.03 18.68
N ASN A 74 43.92 -11.86 19.92
CA ASN A 74 43.06 -11.60 21.08
C ASN A 74 42.48 -10.17 21.09
N SER A 75 43.26 -9.16 20.65
CA SER A 75 42.75 -7.78 20.51
C SER A 75 41.78 -7.62 19.33
N TRP A 76 41.98 -8.35 18.23
CA TRP A 76 41.08 -8.36 17.08
C TRP A 76 39.78 -9.10 17.37
N ARG A 77 39.82 -10.24 18.08
CA ARG A 77 38.63 -10.94 18.59
C ARG A 77 37.82 -10.07 19.54
N ARG A 78 38.47 -9.35 20.47
CA ARG A 78 37.79 -8.41 21.39
C ARG A 78 37.17 -7.21 20.66
N ARG A 79 37.84 -6.67 19.63
CA ARG A 79 37.29 -5.61 18.78
C ARG A 79 36.11 -6.12 17.96
N ALA A 80 36.23 -7.27 17.32
CA ALA A 80 35.16 -7.91 16.56
C ALA A 80 33.93 -8.20 17.43
N LEU A 81 34.13 -8.72 18.65
CA LEU A 81 33.04 -8.95 19.60
C LEU A 81 32.37 -7.63 20.04
N ARG A 82 33.15 -6.59 20.34
CA ARG A 82 32.59 -5.26 20.69
C ARG A 82 31.81 -4.66 19.52
N SER A 83 32.33 -4.77 18.29
CA SER A 83 31.63 -4.31 17.09
C SER A 83 30.35 -5.09 16.83
N LEU A 84 30.37 -6.43 17.02
CA LEU A 84 29.18 -7.27 16.89
C LEU A 84 28.12 -6.93 17.96
N LEU A 85 28.54 -6.75 19.21
CA LEU A 85 27.64 -6.34 20.30
C LEU A 85 27.06 -4.94 20.06
N ALA A 86 27.88 -3.99 19.59
CA ALA A 86 27.42 -2.67 19.23
C ALA A 86 26.42 -2.70 18.06
N PHE A 87 26.68 -3.52 17.04
CA PHE A 87 25.76 -3.73 15.94
C PHE A 87 24.45 -4.39 16.39
N ALA A 88 24.52 -5.42 17.23
CA ALA A 88 23.35 -6.07 17.79
C ALA A 88 22.52 -5.11 18.67
N ALA A 89 23.19 -4.29 19.49
CA ALA A 89 22.53 -3.27 20.29
C ALA A 89 21.87 -2.20 19.40
N LEU A 90 22.55 -1.73 18.35
CA LEU A 90 21.98 -0.80 17.37
C LEU A 90 20.76 -1.41 16.66
N LEU A 91 20.86 -2.67 16.21
CA LEU A 91 19.76 -3.38 15.58
C LEU A 91 18.57 -3.52 16.55
N ALA A 92 18.81 -3.87 17.81
CA ALA A 92 17.78 -3.95 18.82
C ALA A 92 17.10 -2.58 19.07
N LEU A 93 17.88 -1.49 19.10
CA LEU A 93 17.34 -0.13 19.20
C LEU A 93 16.48 0.24 18.00
N VAL A 94 16.89 -0.11 16.78
CA VAL A 94 16.10 0.13 15.56
C VAL A 94 14.81 -0.67 15.59
N VAL A 95 14.86 -1.96 15.96
CA VAL A 95 13.66 -2.81 16.07
C VAL A 95 12.72 -2.27 17.14
N ALA A 96 13.24 -1.87 18.31
CA ALA A 96 12.45 -1.27 19.37
C ALA A 96 11.81 0.05 18.93
N PHE A 97 12.56 0.90 18.23
CA PHE A 97 12.05 2.15 17.65
C PHE A 97 10.92 1.87 16.66
N VAL A 98 11.11 0.95 15.69
CA VAL A 98 10.09 0.60 14.71
C VAL A 98 8.85 0.03 15.40
N ALA A 99 9.01 -0.90 16.32
CA ALA A 99 7.90 -1.51 17.06
C ALA A 99 7.11 -0.47 17.85
N MET A 100 7.79 0.38 18.62
CA MET A 100 7.17 1.41 19.46
C MET A 100 6.53 2.52 18.62
N SER A 101 7.22 3.03 17.60
CA SER A 101 6.69 4.07 16.70
C SER A 101 5.46 3.59 15.94
N SER A 102 5.57 2.43 15.28
CA SER A 102 4.44 1.84 14.55
C SER A 102 3.26 1.52 15.49
N GLN A 103 3.51 0.95 16.67
CA GLN A 103 2.44 0.64 17.62
C GLN A 103 1.76 1.91 18.11
N ARG A 104 2.50 2.97 18.44
CA ARG A 104 1.92 4.25 18.88
C ARG A 104 1.02 4.88 17.83
N ARG A 105 1.37 4.79 16.55
CA ARG A 105 0.55 5.29 15.44
C ARG A 105 -0.71 4.44 15.23
N LEU A 106 -0.55 3.12 15.13
CA LEU A 106 -1.66 2.17 14.94
C LEU A 106 -2.62 2.08 16.13
N GLN A 107 -2.14 2.41 17.32
CA GLN A 107 -2.91 2.40 18.57
C GLN A 107 -3.11 3.82 19.11
N ARG A 108 -3.04 4.83 18.23
CA ARG A 108 -3.43 6.18 18.61
C ARG A 108 -4.92 6.19 18.88
N ASP A 109 -5.29 6.77 20.02
CA ASP A 109 -6.67 6.94 20.41
C ASP A 109 -7.19 8.30 19.92
N TYR A 110 -8.31 8.28 19.21
CA TYR A 110 -8.97 9.46 18.68
C TYR A 110 -10.30 9.67 19.41
N ALA A 111 -10.26 10.49 20.47
CA ALA A 111 -11.44 10.81 21.25
C ALA A 111 -12.40 11.73 20.48
N LEU A 112 -13.28 11.13 19.69
CA LEU A 112 -14.29 11.83 18.88
C LEU A 112 -15.63 11.87 19.62
N LYS A 113 -16.24 13.05 19.66
CA LYS A 113 -17.62 13.24 20.12
C LYS A 113 -18.52 13.31 18.90
N ILE A 114 -19.26 12.24 18.65
CA ILE A 114 -20.13 12.12 17.47
C ILE A 114 -21.55 11.90 17.97
N GLU A 115 -22.41 12.85 17.65
CA GLU A 115 -23.84 12.79 17.96
C GLU A 115 -24.60 12.74 16.64
N VAL A 116 -24.94 11.52 16.22
CA VAL A 116 -25.72 11.27 15.01
C VAL A 116 -26.94 10.43 15.33
N GLY A 117 -28.08 10.78 14.72
CA GLY A 117 -29.31 10.00 14.83
C GLY A 117 -29.28 8.73 13.99
N ALA A 118 -30.37 7.96 14.04
CA ALA A 118 -30.60 6.90 13.07
C ALA A 118 -30.69 7.49 11.65
N PRO A 119 -30.12 6.84 10.63
CA PRO A 119 -30.14 7.37 9.28
C PRO A 119 -31.53 7.24 8.67
N ASP A 120 -31.98 8.25 7.91
CA ASP A 120 -33.25 8.20 7.19
C ASP A 120 -33.26 7.08 6.13
N PRO A 121 -34.12 6.04 6.26
CA PRO A 121 -34.20 4.96 5.27
C PRO A 121 -34.53 5.42 3.85
N ALA A 122 -35.18 6.59 3.69
CA ALA A 122 -35.50 7.14 2.38
C ALA A 122 -34.24 7.48 1.56
N LEU A 123 -33.08 7.64 2.21
CA LEU A 123 -31.81 7.94 1.55
C LEU A 123 -31.07 6.68 1.03
N ALA A 124 -31.60 5.48 1.26
CA ALA A 124 -30.87 4.23 0.95
C ALA A 124 -30.49 4.11 -0.53
N GLU A 125 -31.33 4.53 -1.48
CA GLU A 125 -30.96 4.46 -2.91
C GLU A 125 -29.86 5.49 -3.26
N GLN A 126 -29.90 6.69 -2.66
CA GLN A 126 -28.81 7.66 -2.79
C GLN A 126 -27.51 7.10 -2.20
N GLY A 127 -27.59 6.43 -1.04
CA GLY A 127 -26.43 5.77 -0.43
C GLY A 127 -25.85 4.66 -1.29
N ARG A 128 -26.72 3.87 -1.93
CA ARG A 128 -26.31 2.82 -2.88
C ARG A 128 -25.59 3.40 -4.08
N HIS A 129 -26.11 4.51 -4.62
CA HIS A 129 -25.47 5.25 -5.70
C HIS A 129 -24.08 5.75 -5.30
N LEU A 130 -23.95 6.41 -4.15
CA LEU A 130 -22.67 6.89 -3.62
C LEU A 130 -21.69 5.73 -3.37
N ALA A 131 -22.13 4.63 -2.76
CA ALA A 131 -21.26 3.48 -2.50
C ALA A 131 -20.67 2.88 -3.79
N ARG A 132 -21.43 2.94 -4.90
CA ARG A 132 -20.97 2.50 -6.23
C ARG A 132 -20.06 3.53 -6.88
N SER A 133 -20.50 4.77 -6.99
CA SER A 133 -19.80 5.82 -7.73
C SER A 133 -18.51 6.27 -7.04
N ARG A 134 -18.42 6.12 -5.72
CA ARG A 134 -17.28 6.53 -4.90
C ARG A 134 -16.29 5.40 -4.58
N GLY A 135 -16.50 4.21 -5.16
CA GLY A 135 -15.51 3.12 -5.16
C GLY A 135 -15.48 2.26 -3.89
N CYS A 136 -16.50 2.30 -3.02
CA CYS A 136 -16.49 1.53 -1.78
C CYS A 136 -16.36 0.01 -2.05
N MET A 137 -16.95 -0.47 -3.13
CA MET A 137 -16.94 -1.89 -3.52
C MET A 137 -15.55 -2.40 -3.96
N ASP A 138 -14.62 -1.52 -4.35
CA ASP A 138 -13.29 -1.92 -4.83
C ASP A 138 -12.47 -2.56 -3.68
N CYS A 139 -12.65 -2.05 -2.46
CA CYS A 139 -12.01 -2.54 -1.23
C CYS A 139 -12.94 -3.41 -0.38
N HIS A 140 -14.23 -3.08 -0.29
CA HIS A 140 -15.19 -3.81 0.56
C HIS A 140 -15.91 -4.97 -0.14
N GLY A 141 -15.65 -5.20 -1.44
CA GLY A 141 -16.32 -6.23 -2.23
C GLY A 141 -17.67 -5.77 -2.79
N GLY A 142 -18.17 -6.47 -3.81
CA GLY A 142 -19.41 -6.11 -4.51
C GLY A 142 -20.68 -6.28 -3.66
N ASP A 143 -20.62 -7.13 -2.63
CA ASP A 143 -21.65 -7.35 -1.62
C ASP A 143 -21.39 -6.55 -0.32
N LEU A 144 -20.30 -5.77 -0.28
CA LEU A 144 -19.83 -5.00 0.87
C LEU A 144 -19.52 -5.85 2.13
N ALA A 145 -19.33 -7.17 1.96
CA ALA A 145 -19.04 -8.10 3.04
C ALA A 145 -17.53 -8.21 3.36
N GLY A 146 -16.73 -7.34 2.78
CA GLY A 146 -15.27 -7.29 2.91
C GLY A 146 -14.56 -8.08 1.82
N LYS A 147 -13.28 -7.76 1.62
CA LYS A 147 -12.39 -8.43 0.66
C LYS A 147 -10.94 -8.26 1.09
N ILE A 148 -10.10 -9.26 0.83
CA ILE A 148 -8.64 -9.10 0.94
C ILE A 148 -8.20 -8.14 -0.17
N VAL A 149 -7.80 -6.93 0.21
CA VAL A 149 -7.32 -5.89 -0.72
C VAL A 149 -5.84 -6.10 -1.02
N LEU A 150 -5.08 -6.53 0.00
CA LEU A 150 -3.66 -6.81 -0.09
C LEU A 150 -3.31 -7.95 0.89
N ASP A 151 -2.50 -8.92 0.47
CA ASP A 151 -1.90 -9.93 1.36
C ASP A 151 -0.48 -10.24 0.90
N GLU A 152 0.43 -9.32 1.20
CA GLU A 152 1.81 -9.35 0.70
C GLU A 152 2.79 -9.26 1.88
N MET A 153 3.25 -10.39 2.39
CA MET A 153 4.27 -10.41 3.44
C MET A 153 5.67 -10.28 2.82
N PRO A 154 6.62 -9.54 3.47
CA PRO A 154 6.58 -9.03 4.84
C PRO A 154 5.93 -7.64 5.03
N PHE A 155 5.28 -7.08 4.00
CA PHE A 155 4.63 -5.76 4.11
C PHE A 155 3.41 -5.80 5.03
N GLY A 156 2.40 -6.61 4.71
CA GLY A 156 1.21 -6.75 5.53
C GLY A 156 0.01 -7.27 4.76
N ARG A 157 -1.06 -7.49 5.52
CA ARG A 157 -2.38 -7.87 5.04
C ARG A 157 -3.37 -6.77 5.33
N ILE A 158 -4.10 -6.34 4.30
CA ILE A 158 -5.15 -5.34 4.39
C ILE A 158 -6.43 -5.95 3.84
N VAL A 159 -7.45 -5.95 4.68
CA VAL A 159 -8.78 -6.46 4.40
C VAL A 159 -9.75 -5.30 4.55
N GLY A 160 -10.57 -5.07 3.52
CA GLY A 160 -11.67 -4.12 3.62
C GLY A 160 -12.71 -4.67 4.59
N ASP A 161 -13.14 -3.83 5.53
CA ASP A 161 -14.10 -4.21 6.55
C ASP A 161 -15.39 -4.80 5.97
N ASN A 162 -15.97 -5.74 6.70
CA ASN A 162 -17.33 -6.17 6.42
C ASN A 162 -18.31 -5.09 6.90
N LEU A 163 -19.00 -4.45 5.95
CA LEU A 163 -19.96 -3.39 6.23
C LEU A 163 -21.37 -3.94 6.52
N THR A 164 -21.65 -5.18 6.11
CA THR A 164 -22.98 -5.82 6.27
C THR A 164 -23.31 -6.22 7.71
N ARG A 165 -22.34 -6.14 8.62
CA ARG A 165 -22.48 -6.46 10.04
C ARG A 165 -21.65 -5.53 10.90
N MET A 166 -22.03 -5.42 12.16
CA MET A 166 -21.19 -4.76 13.16
C MET A 166 -19.96 -5.62 13.49
N PRO A 167 -18.80 -5.00 13.75
CA PRO A 167 -17.65 -5.70 14.30
C PRO A 167 -18.01 -6.37 15.64
N PRO A 168 -17.38 -7.50 16.00
CA PRO A 168 -17.60 -8.15 17.30
C PRO A 168 -17.39 -7.17 18.47
N GLY A 169 -18.28 -7.19 19.46
CA GLY A 169 -18.23 -6.30 20.63
C GLY A 169 -18.86 -4.93 20.43
N HIS A 170 -19.40 -4.65 19.23
CA HIS A 170 -20.04 -3.38 18.87
C HIS A 170 -21.50 -3.56 18.44
N GLU A 171 -22.19 -4.58 18.96
CA GLU A 171 -23.55 -4.95 18.54
C GLU A 171 -24.59 -3.87 18.83
N ASN A 172 -24.32 -3.02 19.82
CA ASN A 172 -25.20 -1.91 20.23
C ASN A 172 -24.82 -0.56 19.58
N ALA A 173 -23.72 -0.50 18.83
CA ALA A 173 -23.30 0.74 18.19
C ALA A 173 -24.15 1.03 16.93
N SER A 174 -24.27 2.31 16.59
CA SER A 174 -25.02 2.74 15.41
C SER A 174 -24.21 2.53 14.13
N VAL A 175 -24.85 1.99 13.07
CA VAL A 175 -24.26 1.95 11.72
C VAL A 175 -23.89 3.37 11.25
N HIS A 176 -24.75 4.36 11.56
CA HIS A 176 -24.49 5.74 11.17
C HIS A 176 -23.29 6.32 11.91
N GLU A 177 -23.13 6.03 13.20
CA GLU A 177 -21.94 6.44 13.95
C GLU A 177 -20.68 5.79 13.37
N ARG A 178 -20.73 4.48 13.07
CA ARG A 178 -19.61 3.76 12.44
C ARG A 178 -19.21 4.39 11.12
N MET A 179 -20.17 4.67 10.24
CA MET A 179 -19.90 5.29 8.95
C MET A 179 -19.39 6.72 9.08
N PHE A 180 -19.93 7.49 10.03
CA PHE A 180 -19.47 8.84 10.31
C PHE A 180 -18.02 8.84 10.79
N ARG A 181 -17.66 7.99 11.77
CA ARG A 181 -16.28 7.80 12.23
C ARG A 181 -15.34 7.40 11.09
N ALA A 182 -15.75 6.42 10.29
CA ALA A 182 -14.92 5.91 9.20
C ALA A 182 -14.72 6.93 8.09
N LEU A 183 -15.79 7.50 7.54
CA LEU A 183 -15.72 8.39 6.37
C LEU A 183 -15.22 9.79 6.72
N ARG A 184 -15.67 10.36 7.85
CA ARG A 184 -15.32 11.73 8.24
C ARG A 184 -13.95 11.83 8.92
N HIS A 185 -13.57 10.78 9.65
CA HIS A 185 -12.39 10.82 10.53
C HIS A 185 -11.37 9.71 10.26
N GLY A 186 -11.69 8.68 9.48
CA GLY A 186 -10.79 7.54 9.26
C GLY A 186 -10.54 6.74 10.54
N VAL A 187 -11.53 6.69 11.44
CA VAL A 187 -11.43 6.06 12.76
C VAL A 187 -12.50 4.98 12.88
N ASP A 188 -12.20 3.88 13.56
CA ASP A 188 -13.14 2.81 13.86
C ASP A 188 -13.97 3.07 15.14
N LEU A 189 -14.79 2.10 15.54
CA LEU A 189 -15.61 2.21 16.75
C LEU A 189 -14.80 2.10 18.05
N ASP A 190 -13.58 1.57 18.00
CA ASP A 190 -12.65 1.49 19.11
C ASP A 190 -11.73 2.72 19.20
N SER A 191 -12.08 3.79 18.47
CA SER A 191 -11.31 5.03 18.39
C SER A 191 -9.88 4.86 17.86
N ARG A 192 -9.64 3.82 17.04
CA ARG A 192 -8.37 3.54 16.37
C ARG A 192 -8.39 3.97 14.90
N PRO A 193 -7.24 4.30 14.31
CA PRO A 193 -7.19 4.66 12.90
C PRO A 193 -7.43 3.46 11.99
N LEU A 194 -8.21 3.67 10.93
CA LEU A 194 -8.40 2.71 9.85
C LEU A 194 -7.15 2.65 8.95
N LEU A 195 -6.88 1.48 8.38
CA LEU A 195 -5.74 1.25 7.50
C LEU A 195 -6.18 1.26 6.04
N MET A 196 -5.53 2.08 5.23
CA MET A 196 -5.68 2.18 3.77
C MET A 196 -7.07 2.63 3.27
N MET A 197 -8.01 2.90 4.17
CA MET A 197 -9.31 3.49 3.84
C MET A 197 -9.10 4.97 3.46
N PRO A 198 -9.49 5.43 2.25
CA PRO A 198 -9.22 6.79 1.74
C PRO A 198 -10.15 7.84 2.37
N SER A 199 -10.09 7.92 3.69
CA SER A 199 -10.99 8.73 4.52
C SER A 199 -10.64 10.20 4.42
N GLN A 200 -9.41 10.54 4.02
CA GLN A 200 -9.00 11.92 3.81
C GLN A 200 -9.79 12.55 2.65
N GLU A 201 -10.01 11.78 1.58
CA GLU A 201 -10.80 12.22 0.44
C GLU A 201 -12.31 12.20 0.74
N TYR A 202 -12.77 11.27 1.58
CA TYR A 202 -14.17 11.20 2.04
C TYR A 202 -14.52 12.19 3.16
N ALA A 203 -13.54 12.78 3.85
CA ALA A 203 -13.77 13.73 4.95
C ALA A 203 -14.56 14.98 4.53
N HIS A 204 -14.65 15.22 3.23
CA HIS A 204 -15.43 16.31 2.64
C HIS A 204 -16.86 15.94 2.28
N PHE A 205 -17.27 14.67 2.44
CA PHE A 205 -18.67 14.30 2.33
C PHE A 205 -19.51 15.10 3.31
N SER A 206 -20.67 15.53 2.81
CA SER A 206 -21.66 16.16 3.65
C SER A 206 -22.28 15.16 4.63
N ALA A 207 -22.84 15.67 5.73
CA ALA A 207 -23.61 14.88 6.69
C ALA A 207 -24.71 14.08 5.98
N ARG A 208 -25.43 14.69 5.03
CA ARG A 208 -26.46 14.01 4.23
C ARG A 208 -25.91 12.86 3.38
N GLU A 209 -24.71 12.97 2.82
CA GLU A 209 -24.10 11.88 2.03
C GLU A 209 -23.66 10.72 2.92
N ILE A 210 -23.07 11.01 4.07
CA ILE A 210 -22.69 9.99 5.07
C ILE A 210 -23.94 9.29 5.59
N GLU A 211 -25.00 10.04 5.89
CA GLU A 211 -26.30 9.50 6.31
C GLU A 211 -26.90 8.59 5.23
N ALA A 212 -26.86 9.01 3.96
CA ALA A 212 -27.34 8.21 2.84
C ALA A 212 -26.59 6.87 2.73
N ILE A 213 -25.26 6.89 2.78
CA ILE A 213 -24.43 5.68 2.79
C ILE A 213 -24.79 4.80 3.99
N SER A 214 -25.00 5.40 5.16
CA SER A 214 -25.41 4.69 6.39
C SER A 214 -26.79 4.04 6.25
N ALA A 215 -27.75 4.73 5.63
CA ALA A 215 -29.07 4.20 5.33
C ALA A 215 -28.98 2.98 4.41
N TYR A 216 -28.17 3.07 3.34
CA TYR A 216 -27.93 1.95 2.44
C TYR A 216 -27.31 0.75 3.14
N VAL A 217 -26.22 0.96 3.89
CA VAL A 217 -25.52 -0.10 4.62
C VAL A 217 -26.47 -0.79 5.62
N SER A 218 -27.36 -0.03 6.25
CA SER A 218 -28.39 -0.57 7.17
C SER A 218 -29.41 -1.48 6.49
N THR A 219 -29.54 -1.45 5.15
CA THR A 219 -30.41 -2.37 4.40
C THR A 219 -29.75 -3.70 4.04
N LEU A 220 -28.43 -3.82 4.20
CA LEU A 220 -27.69 -4.98 3.75
C LEU A 220 -27.98 -6.18 4.64
N LYS A 221 -28.10 -7.36 4.03
CA LYS A 221 -28.18 -8.61 4.77
C LYS A 221 -26.78 -8.96 5.28
N PRO A 222 -26.63 -9.34 6.56
CA PRO A 222 -25.34 -9.80 7.08
C PRO A 222 -24.81 -11.00 6.28
N ILE A 223 -23.58 -10.88 5.80
CA ILE A 223 -22.84 -11.94 5.11
C ILE A 223 -21.51 -12.08 5.83
N ASP A 224 -21.04 -13.30 6.06
CA ASP A 224 -19.72 -13.54 6.65
C ASP A 224 -18.91 -14.48 5.76
N HIS A 225 -17.81 -13.96 5.21
CA HIS A 225 -16.86 -14.71 4.40
C HIS A 225 -15.72 -15.33 5.22
N GLY A 226 -15.70 -15.14 6.54
CA GLY A 226 -14.64 -15.64 7.42
C GLY A 226 -13.28 -15.01 7.12
N LEU A 227 -13.26 -13.74 6.71
CA LEU A 227 -12.03 -13.06 6.33
C LEU A 227 -11.10 -12.83 7.53
N PRO A 228 -9.78 -12.92 7.33
CA PRO A 228 -8.81 -12.61 8.38
C PRO A 228 -8.83 -11.11 8.73
N GLN A 229 -8.22 -10.76 9.87
CA GLN A 229 -8.00 -9.36 10.24
C GLN A 229 -6.84 -8.74 9.46
N SER A 230 -6.91 -7.43 9.28
CA SER A 230 -5.80 -6.60 8.78
C SER A 230 -4.65 -6.59 9.78
N ALA A 231 -3.42 -6.71 9.28
CA ALA A 231 -2.21 -6.65 10.09
C ALA A 231 -1.02 -6.15 9.27
N LEU A 232 -0.27 -5.17 9.81
CA LEU A 232 1.01 -4.76 9.24
C LEU A 232 2.13 -5.73 9.63
N GLY A 233 2.82 -6.24 8.62
CA GLY A 233 4.04 -7.03 8.79
C GLY A 233 5.26 -6.18 9.12
N PRO A 234 6.43 -6.80 9.36
CA PRO A 234 7.64 -6.08 9.78
C PRO A 234 8.08 -4.97 8.81
N LEU A 235 7.95 -5.20 7.50
CA LEU A 235 8.30 -4.19 6.49
C LEU A 235 7.29 -3.04 6.50
N GLY A 236 6.00 -3.32 6.54
CA GLY A 236 4.96 -2.28 6.59
C GLY A 236 5.08 -1.42 7.86
N ARG A 237 5.38 -2.04 9.00
CA ARG A 237 5.65 -1.32 10.27
C ARG A 237 6.89 -0.44 10.19
N ALA A 238 7.97 -0.91 9.54
CA ALA A 238 9.16 -0.08 9.32
C ALA A 238 8.85 1.12 8.42
N LEU A 239 8.16 0.90 7.28
CA LEU A 239 7.77 1.97 6.37
C LEU A 239 6.86 3.00 7.06
N LEU A 240 5.91 2.54 7.89
CA LEU A 240 5.10 3.43 8.74
C LEU A 240 5.97 4.19 9.75
N ALA A 241 6.88 3.53 10.47
CA ALA A 241 7.72 4.18 11.47
C ALA A 241 8.63 5.28 10.90
N PHE A 242 9.05 5.14 9.64
CA PHE A 242 9.89 6.11 8.92
C PHE A 242 9.10 7.08 8.01
N GLY A 243 7.77 7.11 8.13
CA GLY A 243 6.91 8.08 7.44
C GLY A 243 6.70 7.81 5.94
N LYS A 244 7.07 6.63 5.44
CA LYS A 244 6.91 6.27 4.02
C LYS A 244 5.48 5.88 3.64
N LEU A 245 4.59 5.78 4.62
CA LEU A 245 3.16 5.47 4.45
C LEU A 245 2.27 6.64 4.95
N ASP A 246 2.81 7.84 5.09
CA ASP A 246 2.06 8.99 5.65
C ASP A 246 0.96 9.50 4.73
N ASP A 247 1.06 9.21 3.43
CA ASP A 247 0.09 9.63 2.42
C ASP A 247 -0.91 8.51 2.17
N GLY A 248 -2.13 8.66 2.73
CA GLY A 248 -3.28 7.80 2.43
C GLY A 248 -3.35 6.45 3.16
N PHE A 249 -2.29 6.01 3.85
CA PHE A 249 -2.34 4.72 4.56
C PHE A 249 -2.99 4.81 5.96
N VAL A 250 -2.76 5.91 6.68
CA VAL A 250 -3.38 6.19 7.99
C VAL A 250 -4.02 7.57 7.93
N SER A 251 -5.13 7.68 7.20
CA SER A 251 -5.75 8.98 6.89
C SER A 251 -6.12 9.81 8.12
N ALA A 252 -6.46 9.17 9.25
CA ALA A 252 -6.78 9.85 10.51
C ALA A 252 -5.64 10.74 11.04
N GLU A 253 -4.39 10.57 10.61
CA GLU A 253 -3.30 11.46 11.04
C GLU A 253 -3.25 12.78 10.26
N LYS A 254 -3.95 12.86 9.11
CA LYS A 254 -3.96 14.02 8.22
C LYS A 254 -5.29 14.76 8.18
N ILE A 255 -6.35 14.15 8.73
CA ILE A 255 -7.68 14.74 8.76
C ILE A 255 -7.74 15.80 9.87
N ASP A 256 -8.26 16.97 9.53
CA ASP A 256 -8.74 17.92 10.52
C ASP A 256 -10.07 17.40 11.10
N HIS A 257 -9.99 16.87 12.33
CA HIS A 257 -11.13 16.30 13.03
C HIS A 257 -12.08 17.35 13.59
N ASP A 258 -11.63 18.61 13.71
CA ASP A 258 -12.43 19.71 14.25
C ASP A 258 -13.07 20.56 13.14
N ALA A 259 -12.67 20.35 11.88
CA ALA A 259 -13.27 21.05 10.74
C ALA A 259 -14.81 20.85 10.68
N PRO A 260 -15.58 21.89 10.33
CA PRO A 260 -17.02 21.80 10.29
C PRO A 260 -17.48 20.80 9.22
N THR A 261 -18.53 20.03 9.54
CA THR A 261 -19.15 19.12 8.58
C THR A 261 -20.16 19.89 7.75
N MET A 262 -20.04 19.79 6.43
CA MET A 262 -21.01 20.37 5.49
C MET A 262 -22.36 19.65 5.63
N ALA A 263 -23.47 20.38 5.72
CA ALA A 263 -24.78 19.77 5.95
C ALA A 263 -25.28 18.94 4.74
N ALA A 264 -25.16 19.49 3.53
CA ALA A 264 -25.62 18.88 2.29
C ALA A 264 -24.60 19.14 1.17
N PRO A 265 -24.51 18.27 0.14
CA PRO A 265 -23.58 18.50 -0.95
C PRO A 265 -24.03 19.71 -1.78
N PRO A 266 -23.13 20.30 -2.59
CA PRO A 266 -23.53 21.29 -3.59
C PRO A 266 -24.60 20.74 -4.55
N PRO A 267 -25.35 21.59 -5.26
CA PRO A 267 -26.32 21.12 -6.25
C PRO A 267 -25.63 20.42 -7.43
N VAL A 268 -26.11 19.24 -7.83
CA VAL A 268 -25.65 18.57 -9.05
C VAL A 268 -25.91 19.47 -10.27
N GLY A 269 -24.98 19.46 -11.23
CA GLY A 269 -24.99 20.33 -12.41
C GLY A 269 -24.18 21.63 -12.24
N THR A 270 -23.44 21.77 -11.12
CA THR A 270 -22.65 22.96 -10.79
C THR A 270 -21.14 22.67 -10.78
N ILE A 271 -20.32 23.71 -10.91
CA ILE A 271 -18.85 23.61 -10.77
C ILE A 271 -18.48 23.18 -9.35
N GLU A 272 -19.22 23.66 -8.34
CA GLU A 272 -19.02 23.34 -6.94
C GLU A 272 -19.23 21.85 -6.65
N TYR A 273 -20.26 21.24 -7.27
CA TYR A 273 -20.45 19.79 -7.20
C TYR A 273 -19.34 19.03 -7.92
N GLY A 274 -18.90 19.55 -9.07
CA GLY A 274 -17.74 19.01 -9.77
C GLY A 274 -16.49 18.98 -8.91
N HIS A 275 -16.20 20.06 -8.20
CA HIS A 275 -15.10 20.15 -7.25
C HIS A 275 -15.28 19.18 -6.07
N HIS A 276 -16.51 19.05 -5.56
CA HIS A 276 -16.85 18.08 -4.51
C HIS A 276 -16.53 16.64 -4.94
N LEU A 277 -16.91 16.25 -6.15
CA LEU A 277 -16.59 14.93 -6.73
C LEU A 277 -15.09 14.78 -7.03
N ALA A 278 -14.43 15.82 -7.55
CA ALA A 278 -13.02 15.78 -7.97
C ALA A 278 -12.03 15.57 -6.82
N ARG A 279 -12.40 15.84 -5.56
CA ARG A 279 -11.53 15.61 -4.39
C ARG A 279 -11.01 14.17 -4.31
N LEU A 280 -11.82 13.19 -4.68
CA LEU A 280 -11.42 11.78 -4.75
C LEU A 280 -10.31 11.53 -5.79
N CYS A 281 -10.15 12.41 -6.78
CA CYS A 281 -9.11 12.28 -7.79
C CYS A 281 -7.74 12.73 -7.29
N THR A 282 -7.68 13.56 -6.25
CA THR A 282 -6.44 14.24 -5.81
C THR A 282 -5.39 13.29 -5.24
N GLY A 283 -5.79 12.14 -4.69
CA GLY A 283 -4.84 11.12 -4.20
C GLY A 283 -3.89 10.61 -5.29
N CYS A 284 -4.33 10.57 -6.55
CA CYS A 284 -3.52 10.18 -7.71
C CYS A 284 -3.13 11.37 -8.59
N HIS A 285 -4.07 12.28 -8.84
CA HIS A 285 -3.90 13.39 -9.77
C HIS A 285 -3.30 14.65 -9.14
N ARG A 286 -2.95 14.58 -7.85
CA ARG A 286 -2.43 15.68 -7.00
C ARG A 286 -3.48 16.76 -6.75
N ALA A 287 -3.19 17.64 -5.79
CA ALA A 287 -4.08 18.73 -5.41
C ALA A 287 -4.30 19.76 -6.54
N ASP A 288 -3.36 19.87 -7.48
CA ASP A 288 -3.45 20.77 -8.65
C ASP A 288 -4.04 20.09 -9.90
N TYR A 289 -4.43 18.81 -9.79
CA TYR A 289 -4.99 17.99 -10.88
C TYR A 289 -4.08 17.81 -12.09
N ALA A 290 -2.83 18.26 -12.03
CA ALA A 290 -1.91 18.20 -13.15
C ALA A 290 -1.19 16.86 -13.29
N GLY A 291 -1.49 15.89 -12.40
CA GLY A 291 -0.97 14.53 -12.48
C GLY A 291 0.53 14.43 -12.20
N GLY A 292 1.11 13.28 -12.57
CA GLY A 292 2.52 12.96 -12.35
C GLY A 292 2.75 11.61 -11.66
N PRO A 293 4.00 11.32 -11.23
CA PRO A 293 4.33 10.07 -10.56
C PRO A 293 3.47 9.86 -9.30
N MET A 294 3.01 8.63 -9.09
CA MET A 294 2.16 8.26 -7.96
C MET A 294 3.01 7.53 -6.90
N PRO A 295 3.21 8.09 -5.69
CA PRO A 295 4.02 7.45 -4.66
C PRO A 295 3.50 6.07 -4.23
N HIS A 296 2.19 5.88 -4.24
CA HIS A 296 1.52 4.63 -3.88
C HIS A 296 1.49 3.60 -5.04
N ALA A 297 1.93 3.98 -6.23
CA ALA A 297 1.99 3.10 -7.41
C ALA A 297 3.22 3.45 -8.29
N PRO A 298 4.45 3.30 -7.76
CA PRO A 298 5.67 3.79 -8.41
C PRO A 298 5.99 3.05 -9.72
N ASP A 299 5.56 1.80 -9.86
CA ASP A 299 5.80 0.98 -11.05
C ASP A 299 4.76 1.22 -12.17
N LYS A 300 3.76 2.08 -11.92
CA LYS A 300 2.67 2.38 -12.85
C LYS A 300 2.94 3.67 -13.63
N LYS A 301 2.25 3.84 -14.76
CA LYS A 301 2.33 5.08 -15.55
C LYS A 301 1.90 6.27 -14.68
N PRO A 302 2.57 7.43 -14.79
CA PRO A 302 2.14 8.66 -14.12
C PRO A 302 0.66 8.98 -14.35
N ALA A 303 0.01 9.51 -13.31
CA ALA A 303 -1.36 10.01 -13.42
C ALA A 303 -1.44 11.09 -14.49
N ALA A 304 -2.53 11.07 -15.27
CA ALA A 304 -2.74 12.04 -16.34
C ALA A 304 -2.98 13.45 -15.78
N ASN A 305 -2.63 14.46 -16.57
CA ASN A 305 -2.99 15.85 -16.30
C ASN A 305 -4.47 16.06 -16.65
N LEU A 306 -5.29 16.41 -15.66
CA LEU A 306 -6.72 16.64 -15.81
C LEU A 306 -7.09 18.12 -15.97
N THR A 307 -6.10 19.02 -15.96
CA THR A 307 -6.34 20.45 -16.23
C THR A 307 -6.66 20.66 -17.72
N PRO A 308 -7.12 21.86 -18.14
CA PRO A 308 -7.40 22.14 -19.54
C PRO A 308 -6.22 21.88 -20.50
N HIS A 309 -4.98 21.91 -20.00
CA HIS A 309 -3.80 21.55 -20.78
C HIS A 309 -3.76 20.05 -21.12
N GLY A 310 -3.96 19.17 -20.14
CA GLY A 310 -3.92 17.72 -20.35
C GLY A 310 -5.16 17.15 -21.02
N LEU A 311 -6.31 17.82 -20.86
CA LEU A 311 -7.57 17.49 -21.54
C LEU A 311 -7.77 18.33 -22.82
N ALA A 312 -6.71 18.89 -23.39
CA ALA A 312 -6.80 19.64 -24.64
C ALA A 312 -7.35 18.72 -25.76
N GLY A 313 -8.34 19.22 -26.50
CA GLY A 313 -9.01 18.47 -27.57
C GLY A 313 -10.07 17.45 -27.11
N TRP A 314 -10.26 17.24 -25.81
CA TRP A 314 -11.36 16.42 -25.31
C TRP A 314 -12.67 17.21 -25.31
N SER A 315 -13.76 16.58 -25.74
CA SER A 315 -15.12 17.07 -25.48
C SER A 315 -15.68 16.53 -24.16
N GLU A 316 -16.77 17.11 -23.67
CA GLU A 316 -17.52 16.57 -22.52
C GLU A 316 -17.97 15.12 -22.77
N ARG A 317 -18.47 14.86 -23.99
CA ARG A 317 -18.88 13.52 -24.41
C ARG A 317 -17.72 12.53 -24.35
N ASP A 318 -16.56 12.93 -24.83
CA ASP A 318 -15.35 12.11 -24.79
C ASP A 318 -14.94 11.76 -23.36
N PHE A 319 -14.99 12.75 -22.47
CA PHE A 319 -14.71 12.56 -21.05
C PHE A 319 -15.67 11.56 -20.41
N ILE A 320 -16.98 11.74 -20.63
CA ILE A 320 -18.00 10.82 -20.10
C ILE A 320 -17.78 9.41 -20.65
N VAL A 321 -17.59 9.26 -21.98
CA VAL A 321 -17.32 7.94 -22.60
C VAL A 321 -16.06 7.30 -22.01
N ALA A 322 -15.01 8.08 -21.77
CA ALA A 322 -13.79 7.57 -21.16
C ALA A 322 -14.02 7.07 -19.73
N MET A 323 -14.81 7.77 -18.92
CA MET A 323 -15.15 7.32 -17.57
C MET A 323 -16.04 6.07 -17.61
N ARG A 324 -16.99 5.98 -18.55
CA ARG A 324 -17.87 4.80 -18.69
C ARG A 324 -17.14 3.55 -19.19
N THR A 325 -16.18 3.71 -20.09
CA THR A 325 -15.60 2.59 -20.85
C THR A 325 -14.14 2.30 -20.54
N GLY A 326 -13.46 3.21 -19.85
CA GLY A 326 -12.02 3.15 -19.65
C GLY A 326 -11.21 3.36 -20.94
N LYS A 327 -11.80 3.92 -22.00
CA LYS A 327 -11.11 4.20 -23.28
C LYS A 327 -11.00 5.69 -23.53
N ARG A 328 -9.80 6.16 -23.82
CA ARG A 328 -9.53 7.55 -24.23
C ARG A 328 -10.02 7.80 -25.67
N PRO A 329 -10.10 9.07 -26.10
CA PRO A 329 -10.52 9.43 -27.47
C PRO A 329 -9.61 8.84 -28.56
N ASP A 330 -8.33 8.66 -28.25
CA ASP A 330 -7.34 8.00 -29.13
C ASP A 330 -7.47 6.46 -29.15
N GLY A 331 -8.45 5.90 -28.44
CA GLY A 331 -8.70 4.47 -28.31
C GLY A 331 -7.83 3.75 -27.28
N THR A 332 -6.84 4.43 -26.66
CA THR A 332 -5.97 3.80 -25.65
C THR A 332 -6.72 3.56 -24.34
N GLY A 333 -6.35 2.48 -23.64
CA GLY A 333 -6.99 2.09 -22.38
C GLY A 333 -6.50 2.88 -21.16
N ILE A 334 -7.41 3.11 -20.22
CA ILE A 334 -7.14 3.57 -18.86
C ILE A 334 -6.88 2.32 -17.99
N ASP A 335 -5.74 2.29 -17.28
CA ASP A 335 -5.41 1.18 -16.38
C ASP A 335 -6.38 1.15 -15.19
N GLY A 336 -7.37 0.25 -15.28
CA GLY A 336 -8.38 0.06 -14.26
C GLY A 336 -7.88 -0.60 -12.98
N SER A 337 -6.59 -1.00 -12.90
CA SER A 337 -5.97 -1.44 -11.65
C SER A 337 -5.46 -0.26 -10.80
N VAL A 338 -5.48 0.97 -11.34
CA VAL A 338 -4.98 2.17 -10.68
C VAL A 338 -6.04 3.27 -10.67
N MET A 339 -6.61 3.58 -11.83
CA MET A 339 -7.68 4.56 -11.93
C MET A 339 -9.03 3.84 -11.82
N PRO A 340 -9.87 4.14 -10.80
CA PRO A 340 -11.14 3.46 -10.55
C PRO A 340 -12.25 3.94 -11.49
N TRP A 341 -11.99 3.97 -12.80
CA TRP A 341 -12.95 4.45 -13.80
C TRP A 341 -14.24 3.63 -13.81
N ARG A 342 -14.20 2.35 -13.38
CA ARG A 342 -15.42 1.52 -13.27
C ARG A 342 -16.38 2.03 -12.21
N ALA A 343 -15.86 2.57 -11.11
CA ALA A 343 -16.66 3.18 -10.05
C ALA A 343 -17.10 4.59 -10.46
N VAL A 344 -16.15 5.45 -10.85
CA VAL A 344 -16.47 6.84 -11.31
C VAL A 344 -17.47 6.81 -12.47
N GLY A 345 -17.30 5.86 -13.39
CA GLY A 345 -18.18 5.59 -14.51
C GLY A 345 -19.53 4.97 -14.15
N THR A 346 -19.93 4.90 -12.87
CA THR A 346 -21.32 4.68 -12.45
C THR A 346 -22.00 5.93 -11.90
N ALA A 347 -21.30 7.05 -11.75
CA ALA A 347 -21.92 8.35 -11.41
C ALA A 347 -22.95 8.74 -12.49
N ASP A 348 -23.97 9.51 -12.19
CA ASP A 348 -24.94 9.97 -13.19
C ASP A 348 -24.31 10.94 -14.20
N ASP A 349 -24.93 11.08 -15.38
CA ASP A 349 -24.39 11.94 -16.43
C ASP A 349 -24.25 13.40 -15.97
N GLU A 350 -25.19 13.92 -15.17
CA GLU A 350 -25.10 15.27 -14.61
C GLU A 350 -23.99 15.41 -13.55
N GLU A 351 -23.65 14.34 -12.83
CA GLU A 351 -22.49 14.34 -11.91
C GLU A 351 -21.18 14.36 -12.69
N LEU A 352 -21.05 13.54 -13.74
CA LEU A 352 -19.87 13.52 -14.61
C LEU A 352 -19.71 14.82 -15.38
N LYS A 353 -20.81 15.44 -15.80
CA LYS A 353 -20.83 16.78 -16.39
C LYS A 353 -20.38 17.85 -15.39
N SER A 354 -20.84 17.79 -14.15
CA SER A 354 -20.36 18.68 -13.09
C SER A 354 -18.84 18.55 -12.91
N LEU A 355 -18.33 17.32 -12.86
CA LEU A 355 -16.89 17.05 -12.79
C LEU A 355 -16.14 17.63 -13.99
N TRP A 356 -16.66 17.45 -15.21
CA TRP A 356 -16.10 18.05 -16.41
C TRP A 356 -16.07 19.59 -16.32
N MET A 357 -17.18 20.22 -15.92
CA MET A 357 -17.26 21.67 -15.74
C MET A 357 -16.20 22.19 -14.77
N PHE A 358 -16.00 21.49 -13.65
CA PHE A 358 -14.94 21.83 -12.70
C PHE A 358 -13.54 21.70 -13.31
N LEU A 359 -13.21 20.55 -13.93
CA LEU A 359 -11.90 20.34 -14.54
C LEU A 359 -11.60 21.37 -15.63
N ARG A 360 -12.62 21.81 -16.39
CA ARG A 360 -12.50 22.88 -17.40
C ARG A 360 -12.37 24.28 -16.81
N SER A 361 -12.80 24.48 -15.57
CA SER A 361 -12.65 25.76 -14.84
C SER A 361 -11.24 25.96 -14.25
N LEU A 362 -10.44 24.90 -14.14
CA LEU A 362 -9.10 24.96 -13.57
C LEU A 362 -8.15 25.78 -14.46
N PRO A 363 -7.14 26.45 -13.87
CA PRO A 363 -6.04 26.99 -14.66
C PRO A 363 -5.29 25.85 -15.38
N PRO A 364 -4.89 26.03 -16.65
CA PRO A 364 -4.05 25.06 -17.34
C PRO A 364 -2.67 24.98 -16.65
N VAL A 365 -2.18 23.75 -16.43
CA VAL A 365 -0.85 23.52 -15.87
C VAL A 365 0.00 22.78 -16.90
N GLU A 366 1.07 23.41 -17.35
CA GLU A 366 2.04 22.82 -18.28
C GLU A 366 3.07 21.99 -17.50
N ARG A 367 2.73 20.73 -17.26
CA ARG A 367 3.64 19.75 -16.66
C ARG A 367 3.70 18.52 -17.55
N SER A 368 4.88 18.21 -18.07
CA SER A 368 5.09 16.97 -18.80
C SER A 368 5.00 15.79 -17.81
N THR A 369 4.08 14.86 -18.04
CA THR A 369 3.98 13.61 -17.26
C THR A 369 5.11 12.63 -17.61
N ASN A 370 6.04 13.03 -18.49
CA ASN A 370 7.19 12.23 -18.95
C ASN A 370 8.42 12.30 -18.02
N ALA A 371 8.34 12.98 -16.88
CA ALA A 371 9.46 13.03 -15.95
C ALA A 371 9.66 11.66 -15.26
N LYS A 372 10.56 10.85 -15.81
CA LYS A 372 11.35 9.92 -14.98
C LYS A 372 12.14 10.81 -14.01
N LEU A 373 11.95 10.59 -12.71
CA LEU A 373 12.87 11.10 -11.68
C LEU A 373 14.23 10.41 -11.84
#